data_AF-A0A9E1XEA0-F1
#
_entry.id   AF-A0A9E1XEA0-F1
#
_cell.length_a   1.000
_cell.length_b   1.000
_cell.length_c   1.000
_cell.angle_alpha   90.00
_cell.angle_beta   90.00
_cell.angle_gamma   90.00
#
_symmetry.space_group_name_H-M   'P 1'
#
loop_
_entity.id
_entity.type
_entity.pdbx_description
1 polymer ?
#
loop_
_entity_poly.entity_id
_entity_poly.type
_entity_poly.pdbx_seq_one_letter_code
_entity_poly.pdbx_strand_id
1 'polypeptide(L)'
;MKIKKWLASLGLIGLFAVSSVSAKTDPETDRVAFVDYFKNRHSGVEMSAYMNGAYALNQAAYDEWLSIEEFPPYELALGEGEDIWNTPFANGKTYQDCFDTTPEDGLRAKYPHWDDSRKQVMTLELALNECRSTNGEKPFGWKKGKIASLSAY
;
A
#
# COMPACT_ATOMS: atom_id res chain seq x y z
N MET A 1 -64.54 -55.49 1.34
CA MET A 1 -64.05 -54.66 2.47
C MET A 1 -62.60 -54.31 2.14
N LYS A 2 -62.15 -53.09 1.81
CA LYS A 2 -62.46 -51.67 2.14
C LYS A 2 -62.13 -50.82 0.88
N ILE A 3 -62.95 -49.92 0.30
CA ILE A 3 -63.25 -48.51 0.64
C ILE A 3 -61.99 -47.76 1.15
N LYS A 4 -61.42 -46.72 0.52
CA LYS A 4 -61.98 -45.43 0.05
C LYS A 4 -60.94 -44.66 -0.82
N LYS A 5 -61.38 -43.95 -1.87
CA LYS A 5 -60.67 -42.80 -2.49
C LYS A 5 -60.95 -41.54 -1.66
N TRP A 6 -59.98 -40.63 -1.42
CA TRP A 6 -60.09 -39.15 -1.17
C TRP A 6 -58.63 -38.60 -1.05
N LEU A 7 -58.05 -37.84 -1.99
CA LEU A 7 -58.06 -36.36 -2.20
C LEU A 7 -57.56 -35.49 -1.01
N ALA A 8 -56.42 -34.80 -1.21
CA ALA A 8 -56.05 -33.41 -0.79
C ALA A 8 -54.51 -33.31 -0.58
N SER A 9 -53.74 -32.66 -1.47
CA SER A 9 -53.38 -31.22 -1.42
C SER A 9 -52.48 -30.85 -0.23
N LEU A 10 -51.21 -30.49 -0.46
CA LEU A 10 -50.65 -29.15 -0.23
C LEU A 10 -49.13 -29.17 -0.44
N GLY A 11 -48.65 -28.23 -1.27
CA GLY A 11 -47.26 -28.12 -1.68
C GLY A 11 -46.30 -27.70 -0.56
N LEU A 12 -45.05 -28.09 -0.75
CA LEU A 12 -43.90 -27.39 -0.19
C LEU A 12 -42.89 -27.19 -1.32
N ILE A 13 -43.14 -26.21 -2.17
CA ILE A 13 -42.08 -25.60 -2.98
C ILE A 13 -41.21 -24.87 -1.97
N GLY A 14 -40.15 -25.53 -1.51
CA GLY A 14 -39.12 -24.88 -0.71
C GLY A 14 -38.45 -23.82 -1.57
N LEU A 15 -38.85 -22.56 -1.39
CA LEU A 15 -38.06 -21.42 -1.80
C LEU A 15 -36.70 -21.53 -1.09
N PHE A 16 -35.68 -22.01 -1.79
CA PHE A 16 -34.31 -21.64 -1.49
C PHE A 16 -34.15 -20.18 -1.90
N ALA A 17 -34.68 -19.27 -1.08
CA ALA A 17 -34.20 -17.90 -1.07
C ALA A 17 -32.79 -17.95 -0.50
N VAL A 18 -31.80 -18.11 -1.39
CA VAL A 18 -30.43 -17.76 -1.06
C VAL A 18 -30.43 -16.25 -0.94
N SER A 19 -30.75 -15.76 0.27
CA SER A 19 -30.54 -14.36 0.61
C SER A 19 -29.04 -14.14 0.49
N SER A 20 -28.62 -13.52 -0.62
CA SER A 20 -27.30 -12.93 -0.74
C SER A 20 -27.19 -11.92 0.38
N VAL A 21 -26.65 -12.33 1.53
CA VAL A 21 -26.17 -11.39 2.53
C VAL A 21 -24.99 -10.70 1.85
N SER A 22 -25.26 -9.59 1.16
CA SER A 22 -24.22 -8.60 0.92
C SER A 22 -23.80 -8.16 2.31
N ALA A 23 -22.71 -8.73 2.81
CA ALA A 23 -22.01 -8.17 3.94
C ALA A 23 -21.64 -6.75 3.53
N LYS A 24 -22.39 -5.77 4.05
CA LYS A 24 -21.99 -4.37 4.02
C LYS A 24 -20.85 -4.24 5.02
N THR A 25 -19.66 -4.62 4.62
CA THR A 25 -18.46 -4.25 5.36
C THR A 25 -18.08 -2.83 4.90
N ASP A 26 -17.78 -1.96 5.87
CA ASP A 26 -17.15 -0.68 5.58
C ASP A 26 -15.61 -0.85 5.62
N PRO A 27 -14.84 0.10 5.04
CA PRO A 27 -13.39 -0.03 4.94
C PRO A 27 -12.67 -0.26 6.27
N GLU A 28 -13.16 0.31 7.38
CA GLU A 28 -12.52 0.14 8.69
C GLU A 28 -12.77 -1.27 9.24
N THR A 29 -13.98 -1.79 9.07
CA THR A 29 -14.30 -3.19 9.40
C THR A 29 -13.38 -4.16 8.64
N ASP A 30 -13.17 -3.95 7.34
CA ASP A 30 -12.28 -4.79 6.54
C ASP A 30 -10.81 -4.65 6.96
N ARG A 31 -10.34 -3.44 7.30
CA ARG A 31 -8.99 -3.19 7.80
C ARG A 31 -8.72 -3.95 9.10
N VAL A 32 -9.65 -3.90 10.05
CA VAL A 32 -9.53 -4.60 11.33
C VAL A 32 -9.52 -6.12 11.11
N ALA A 33 -10.46 -6.64 10.31
CA ALA A 33 -10.51 -8.07 10.00
C ALA A 33 -9.22 -8.57 9.33
N PHE A 34 -8.63 -7.77 8.44
CA PHE A 34 -7.34 -8.08 7.81
C PHE A 34 -6.21 -8.17 8.83
N VAL A 35 -6.08 -7.16 9.71
CA VAL A 35 -5.05 -7.14 10.76
C VAL A 35 -5.21 -8.35 11.70
N ASP A 36 -6.42 -8.61 12.16
CA ASP A 36 -6.70 -9.72 13.07
C ASP A 36 -6.43 -11.08 12.43
N TYR A 37 -6.74 -11.25 11.13
CA TYR A 37 -6.42 -12.46 10.40
C TYR A 37 -4.92 -12.79 10.45
N PHE A 38 -4.05 -11.82 10.16
CA PHE A 38 -2.60 -12.06 10.16
C PHE A 38 -2.03 -12.23 11.57
N LYS A 39 -2.50 -11.44 12.55
CA LYS A 39 -2.15 -11.63 13.96
C LYS A 39 -2.47 -13.04 14.44
N ASN A 40 -3.64 -13.57 14.09
CA ASN A 40 -4.03 -14.92 14.46
C ASN A 40 -3.24 -15.99 13.69
N ARG A 41 -2.99 -15.77 12.39
CA ARG A 41 -2.24 -16.69 11.53
C ARG A 41 -0.77 -16.82 11.96
N HIS A 42 -0.17 -15.74 12.44
CA HIS A 42 1.23 -15.66 12.85
C HIS A 42 1.34 -15.12 14.29
N SER A 43 0.68 -15.79 15.24
CA SER A 43 0.57 -15.35 16.63
C SER A 43 1.88 -15.24 17.41
N GLY A 44 2.97 -15.84 16.89
CA GLY A 44 4.32 -15.70 17.44
C GLY A 44 5.14 -14.53 16.86
N VAL A 45 4.55 -13.73 15.96
CA VAL A 45 5.22 -12.60 15.30
C VAL A 45 4.69 -11.30 15.88
N GLU A 46 5.57 -10.51 16.47
CA GLU A 46 5.25 -9.19 17.01
C GLU A 46 4.74 -8.24 15.92
N MET A 47 3.77 -7.37 16.26
CA MET A 47 3.20 -6.42 15.29
C MET A 47 4.25 -5.51 14.66
N SER A 48 5.28 -5.13 15.41
CA SER A 48 6.39 -4.33 14.91
C SER A 48 7.28 -5.08 13.93
N ALA A 49 7.28 -6.42 13.89
CA ALA A 49 8.08 -7.17 12.93
C ALA A 49 7.49 -7.14 11.51
N TYR A 50 6.18 -6.88 11.36
CA TYR A 50 5.49 -6.90 10.06
C TYR A 50 5.99 -5.86 9.06
N MET A 51 6.69 -4.80 9.51
CA MET A 51 7.37 -3.86 8.61
C MET A 51 8.45 -4.53 7.75
N ASN A 52 9.02 -5.65 8.21
CA ASN A 52 10.01 -6.43 7.45
C ASN A 52 9.35 -7.40 6.44
N GLY A 53 8.02 -7.35 6.30
CA GLY A 53 7.28 -8.17 5.32
C GLY A 53 7.53 -9.66 5.48
N ALA A 54 7.89 -10.34 4.39
CA ALA A 54 8.12 -11.79 4.40
C ALA A 54 9.28 -12.22 5.33
N TYR A 55 10.26 -11.34 5.58
CA TYR A 55 11.38 -11.65 6.47
C TYR A 55 10.95 -11.82 7.93
N ALA A 56 9.83 -11.19 8.35
CA ALA A 56 9.25 -11.38 9.67
C ALA A 56 8.81 -12.84 9.94
N LEU A 57 8.64 -13.63 8.89
CA LEU A 57 8.18 -15.02 8.95
C LEU A 57 9.30 -16.04 8.75
N ASN A 58 10.51 -15.60 8.40
CA ASN A 58 11.64 -16.47 8.06
C ASN A 58 12.96 -15.86 8.53
N GLN A 59 13.45 -16.35 9.67
CA GLN A 59 14.69 -15.86 10.28
C GLN A 59 15.90 -16.00 9.34
N ALA A 60 16.03 -17.13 8.63
CA ALA A 60 17.17 -17.34 7.74
C ALA A 60 17.20 -16.31 6.59
N ALA A 61 16.03 -15.96 6.05
CA ALA A 61 15.93 -14.92 5.03
C ALA A 61 16.19 -13.51 5.60
N TYR A 62 15.80 -13.25 6.85
CA TYR A 62 16.11 -12.00 7.54
C TYR A 62 17.61 -11.85 7.80
N ASP A 63 18.30 -12.92 8.23
CA ASP A 63 19.74 -12.93 8.46
C ASP A 63 20.54 -12.73 7.15
N GLU A 64 20.06 -13.33 6.06
CA GLU A 64 20.60 -13.08 4.72
C GLU A 64 20.39 -11.63 4.29
N TRP A 65 19.20 -11.07 4.50
CA TRP A 65 18.92 -9.66 4.23
C TRP A 65 19.86 -8.75 5.03
N LEU A 66 20.03 -8.96 6.35
CA LEU A 66 20.98 -8.20 7.16
C LEU A 66 22.42 -8.25 6.61
N SER A 67 22.83 -9.41 6.09
CA SER A 67 24.16 -9.55 5.46
C SER A 67 24.26 -8.73 4.15
N ILE A 68 23.18 -8.60 3.40
CA ILE A 68 23.11 -7.72 2.21
C ILE A 68 23.13 -6.25 2.64
N GLU A 69 22.46 -5.90 3.73
CA GLU A 69 22.41 -4.53 4.26
C GLU A 69 23.75 -4.03 4.79
N GLU A 70 24.74 -4.90 5.02
CA GLU A 70 26.12 -4.47 5.27
C GLU A 70 26.73 -3.74 4.07
N PHE A 71 26.34 -4.14 2.85
CA PHE A 71 26.77 -3.52 1.58
C PHE A 71 25.59 -3.44 0.60
N PRO A 72 24.62 -2.53 0.86
CA PRO A 72 23.39 -2.53 0.11
C PRO A 72 23.63 -2.24 -1.37
N PRO A 73 23.15 -3.09 -2.30
CA PRO A 73 23.39 -2.90 -3.73
C PRO A 73 22.70 -1.64 -4.29
N TYR A 74 21.84 -1.01 -3.50
CA TYR A 74 21.08 0.19 -3.84
C TYR A 74 21.71 1.50 -3.32
N GLU A 75 22.84 1.45 -2.62
CA GLU A 75 23.53 2.64 -2.06
C GLU A 75 23.80 3.71 -3.15
N LEU A 76 24.22 3.28 -4.34
CA LEU A 76 24.45 4.20 -5.48
C LEU A 76 23.17 4.92 -5.92
N ALA A 77 22.01 4.26 -5.83
CA ALA A 77 20.74 4.88 -6.18
C ALA A 77 20.26 5.86 -5.11
N LEU A 78 20.59 5.62 -3.83
CA LEU A 78 20.33 6.58 -2.76
C LEU A 78 21.14 7.85 -2.95
N GLY A 79 22.43 7.73 -3.26
CA GLY A 79 23.28 8.89 -3.58
C GLY A 79 22.80 9.67 -4.80
N GLU A 80 22.38 8.97 -5.88
CA GLU A 80 21.76 9.64 -7.04
C GLU A 80 20.46 10.37 -6.64
N GLY A 81 19.64 9.77 -5.79
CA GLY A 81 18.42 10.37 -5.27
C GLY A 81 18.68 11.64 -4.46
N GLU A 82 19.65 11.60 -3.55
CA GLU A 82 20.11 12.72 -2.75
C GLU A 82 20.62 13.87 -3.63
N ASP A 83 21.47 13.56 -4.62
CA ASP A 83 21.98 14.53 -5.58
C ASP A 83 20.83 15.21 -6.34
N ILE A 84 19.84 14.42 -6.80
CA ILE A 84 18.65 14.96 -7.49
C ILE A 84 17.83 15.84 -6.56
N TRP A 85 17.62 15.44 -5.30
CA TRP A 85 16.84 16.19 -4.32
C TRP A 85 17.45 17.57 -4.04
N ASN A 86 18.77 17.60 -3.86
CA ASN A 86 19.53 18.79 -3.49
C ASN A 86 19.89 19.70 -4.68
N THR A 87 19.82 19.18 -5.91
CA THR A 87 20.07 19.98 -7.12
C THR A 87 18.93 20.99 -7.36
N PRO A 88 19.21 22.31 -7.44
CA PRO A 88 18.19 23.29 -7.77
C PRO A 88 17.62 23.07 -9.18
N PHE A 89 16.31 23.27 -9.32
CA PHE A 89 15.65 23.43 -10.59
C PHE A 89 16.17 24.67 -11.34
N ALA A 90 15.85 24.78 -12.64
CA ALA A 90 16.27 25.93 -13.45
C ALA A 90 15.81 27.30 -12.89
N ASN A 91 14.76 27.31 -12.06
CA ASN A 91 14.25 28.52 -11.40
C ASN A 91 14.89 28.81 -10.02
N GLY A 92 15.89 28.02 -9.61
CA GLY A 92 16.62 28.17 -8.34
C GLY A 92 15.95 27.55 -7.12
N LYS A 93 14.73 27.00 -7.23
CA LYS A 93 14.06 26.25 -6.16
C LYS A 93 14.53 24.79 -6.12
N THR A 94 14.21 24.08 -5.05
CA THR A 94 14.53 22.67 -4.83
C THR A 94 13.27 21.85 -4.58
N TYR A 95 13.41 20.52 -4.46
CA TYR A 95 12.27 19.68 -4.04
C TYR A 95 11.77 20.05 -2.65
N GLN A 96 12.65 20.46 -1.73
CA GLN A 96 12.25 20.85 -0.38
C GLN A 96 11.21 21.98 -0.37
N ASP A 97 11.21 22.88 -1.36
CA ASP A 97 10.23 23.97 -1.47
C ASP A 97 8.80 23.47 -1.78
N CYS A 98 8.65 22.20 -2.17
CA CYS A 98 7.36 21.56 -2.47
C CYS A 98 6.79 20.75 -1.30
N PHE A 99 7.59 20.45 -0.27
CA PHE A 99 7.19 19.55 0.82
C PHE A 99 7.39 20.23 2.19
N ASP A 100 6.48 19.91 3.11
CA ASP A 100 6.49 20.39 4.50
C ASP A 100 7.40 19.55 5.42
N THR A 101 8.02 18.50 4.87
CA THR A 101 8.89 17.54 5.54
C THR A 101 10.06 17.19 4.65
N THR A 102 11.17 16.80 5.26
CA THR A 102 12.38 16.32 4.59
C THR A 102 12.30 14.79 4.42
N PRO A 103 13.11 14.18 3.54
CA PRO A 103 13.30 12.73 3.49
C PRO A 103 13.65 12.16 4.87
N GLU A 104 14.56 12.81 5.60
CA GLU A 104 15.04 12.39 6.92
C GLU A 104 13.96 12.50 8.01
N ASP A 105 13.03 13.45 7.89
CA ASP A 105 11.89 13.64 8.80
C ASP A 105 10.66 12.80 8.41
N GLY A 106 10.84 11.80 7.54
CA GLY A 106 9.81 10.79 7.25
C GLY A 106 8.84 11.18 6.15
N LEU A 107 9.28 11.93 5.13
CA LEU A 107 8.45 12.27 3.96
C LEU A 107 7.76 11.04 3.35
N ARG A 108 8.50 9.92 3.19
CA ARG A 108 7.94 8.68 2.60
C ARG A 108 6.76 8.13 3.39
N ALA A 109 6.76 8.28 4.71
CA ALA A 109 5.69 7.78 5.58
C ALA A 109 4.35 8.52 5.39
N LYS A 110 4.36 9.71 4.75
CA LYS A 110 3.14 10.46 4.40
C LYS A 110 2.44 9.92 3.14
N TYR A 111 3.03 8.93 2.46
CA TYR A 111 2.51 8.38 1.21
C TYR A 111 2.37 6.85 1.26
N PRO A 112 1.39 6.28 0.54
CA PRO A 112 0.33 6.97 -0.19
C PRO A 112 -0.76 7.52 0.75
N HIS A 113 -1.49 8.54 0.30
CA HIS A 113 -2.67 9.04 1.01
C HIS A 113 -3.80 9.38 0.04
N TRP A 114 -5.03 9.42 0.54
CA TRP A 114 -6.19 9.87 -0.23
C TRP A 114 -6.26 11.40 -0.24
N ASP A 115 -6.30 11.99 -1.43
CA ASP A 115 -6.62 13.40 -1.62
C ASP A 115 -8.11 13.54 -1.92
N ASP A 116 -8.85 14.12 -0.96
CA ASP A 116 -10.30 14.27 -1.08
C ASP A 116 -10.71 15.33 -2.10
N SER A 117 -9.88 16.34 -2.34
CA SER A 117 -10.18 17.39 -3.34
C SER A 117 -10.06 16.85 -4.77
N ARG A 118 -9.05 16.01 -4.99
CA ARG A 118 -8.75 15.40 -6.29
C ARG A 118 -9.43 14.05 -6.50
N LYS A 119 -10.05 13.50 -5.45
CA LYS A 119 -10.68 12.17 -5.42
C LYS A 119 -9.76 11.08 -5.97
N GLN A 120 -8.51 11.09 -5.53
CA GLN A 120 -7.51 10.11 -5.96
C GLN A 120 -6.49 9.80 -4.87
N VAL A 121 -5.76 8.70 -5.06
CA VAL A 121 -4.62 8.36 -4.22
C VAL A 121 -3.38 9.11 -4.72
N MET A 122 -2.74 9.85 -3.81
CA MET A 122 -1.47 10.51 -4.04
C MET A 122 -0.33 9.56 -3.68
N THR A 123 0.60 9.35 -4.63
CA THR A 123 1.87 8.66 -4.36
C THR A 123 3.01 9.68 -4.25
N LEU A 124 4.13 9.29 -3.64
CA LEU A 124 5.29 10.16 -3.56
C LEU A 124 5.81 10.51 -4.96
N GLU A 125 5.85 9.54 -5.87
CA GLU A 125 6.33 9.73 -7.24
C GLU A 125 5.42 10.67 -8.05
N LEU A 126 4.11 10.67 -7.76
CA LEU A 126 3.19 11.66 -8.31
C LEU A 126 3.54 13.06 -7.80
N ALA A 127 3.67 13.22 -6.49
CA ALA A 127 3.97 14.50 -5.86
C ALA A 127 5.34 15.06 -6.33
N LEU A 128 6.37 14.21 -6.44
CA LEU A 128 7.68 14.58 -6.97
C LEU A 128 7.58 15.11 -8.41
N ASN A 129 6.81 14.45 -9.29
CA ASN A 129 6.61 14.91 -10.66
C ASN A 129 5.76 16.18 -10.77
N GLU A 130 4.81 16.38 -9.87
CA GLU A 130 4.04 17.63 -9.77
C GLU A 130 4.92 18.80 -9.31
N CYS A 131 5.81 18.56 -8.35
CA CYS A 131 6.83 19.53 -7.94
C CYS A 131 7.72 19.92 -9.12
N ARG A 132 8.21 18.95 -9.91
CA ARG A 132 8.96 19.24 -11.14
C ARG A 132 8.16 20.11 -12.11
N SER A 133 6.94 19.69 -12.43
CA SER A 133 6.08 20.38 -13.41
C SER A 133 5.79 21.82 -13.01
N THR A 134 5.51 22.05 -11.73
CA THR A 134 5.23 23.38 -11.17
C THR A 134 6.46 24.29 -11.24
N ASN A 135 7.66 23.72 -11.17
CA ASN A 135 8.93 24.43 -11.30
C ASN A 135 9.45 24.52 -12.74
N GLY A 136 8.64 24.15 -13.75
CA GLY A 136 9.00 24.25 -15.16
C GLY A 136 9.87 23.10 -15.68
N GLU A 137 10.09 22.07 -14.86
CA GLU A 137 10.87 20.89 -15.21
C GLU A 137 9.98 19.82 -15.86
N LYS A 138 10.56 19.05 -16.80
CA LYS A 138 9.88 17.89 -17.36
C LYS A 138 9.69 16.81 -16.28
N PRO A 139 8.51 16.18 -16.18
CA PRO A 139 8.33 15.00 -15.34
C PRO A 139 9.31 13.88 -15.70
N PHE A 140 9.76 13.16 -14.70
CA PHE A 140 10.49 11.91 -14.90
C PHE A 140 9.57 10.81 -15.40
N GLY A 141 10.15 9.88 -16.16
CA GLY A 141 9.48 8.63 -16.50
C GLY A 141 9.22 7.79 -15.26
N TRP A 142 8.13 7.03 -15.26
CA TRP A 142 7.71 6.23 -14.11
C TRP A 142 8.51 4.93 -13.94
N LYS A 143 8.46 4.37 -12.72
CA LYS A 143 8.95 3.03 -12.31
C LYS A 143 10.47 2.81 -12.30
N LYS A 144 11.25 3.57 -13.06
CA LYS A 144 12.70 3.34 -13.20
C LYS A 144 13.49 4.63 -13.43
N GLY A 145 14.80 4.56 -13.26
CA GLY A 145 15.71 5.69 -13.43
C GLY A 145 15.49 6.75 -12.35
N LYS A 146 15.65 8.03 -12.72
CA LYS A 146 15.67 9.16 -11.79
C LYS A 146 14.51 9.21 -10.78
N ILE A 147 13.28 8.84 -11.18
CA ILE A 147 12.16 8.84 -10.23
C ILE A 147 12.30 7.75 -9.16
N ALA A 148 12.92 6.62 -9.51
CA ALA A 148 13.13 5.51 -8.58
C ALA A 148 14.28 5.85 -7.62
N SER A 149 15.39 6.40 -8.12
CA SER A 149 16.49 6.88 -7.29
C SER A 149 16.02 7.96 -6.30
N LEU A 150 15.27 8.96 -6.80
CA LEU A 150 14.73 10.04 -5.97
C LEU A 150 13.67 9.59 -4.96
N SER A 151 12.87 8.56 -5.25
CA SER A 151 11.87 8.02 -4.32
C SER A 151 12.48 7.04 -3.32
N ALA A 152 13.67 6.51 -3.61
CA ALA A 152 14.41 5.61 -2.73
C ALA A 152 15.20 6.37 -1.65
N TYR A 153 15.74 7.54 -2.00
CA TYR A 153 16.27 8.52 -1.05
C TYR A 153 15.13 9.11 -0.19
#